data_AF-A0A6P7GUV5-F1
#
_entry.id   AF-A0A6P7GUV5-F1
#
_cell.length_a   1.000
_cell.length_b   1.000
_cell.length_c   1.000
_cell.angle_alpha   90.00
_cell.angle_beta   90.00
_cell.angle_gamma   90.00
#
_symmetry.space_group_name_H-M   'P 1'
#
loop_
_entity.id
_entity.type
_entity.pdbx_description
1 polymer ?
#
loop_
_entity_poly.entity_id
_entity_poly.type
_entity_poly.pdbx_seq_one_letter_code
_entity_poly.pdbx_strand_id
1 'polypeptide(L)'
;MHHLNKNLTDKIEALFQNNTSICHKINGKLKEIEAEIKSANTDSAEGRIKLIQLNTLKTRYTKIFKINNTELENFRNIQKENLEAQLRAKGVRVTDEELESLLDNKSDIQIFTENIIAETQEAKRILADIEERHQQLLKIESMLLEVRDLFLQMAILVEAQVIDCFLMASVIVFTHCPIFFFFFC
;
A
#
# COMPACT_ATOMS: atom_id res chain seq x y z
N MET A 1 1.06 -11.95 24.95
CA MET A 1 0.64 -12.11 23.54
C MET A 1 0.57 -10.76 22.82
N HIS A 2 -0.09 -9.75 23.41
CA HIS A 2 -0.20 -8.37 22.87
C HIS A 2 1.16 -7.70 22.53
N HIS A 3 2.10 -7.73 23.47
CA HIS A 3 3.46 -7.17 23.28
C HIS A 3 4.29 -7.81 22.15
N LEU A 4 3.99 -9.06 21.76
CA LEU A 4 4.70 -9.76 20.69
C LEU A 4 4.21 -9.29 19.31
N ASN A 5 2.92 -8.99 19.19
CA ASN A 5 2.31 -8.49 17.96
C ASN A 5 2.76 -7.04 17.66
N LYS A 6 2.90 -6.20 18.71
CA LYS A 6 3.43 -4.85 18.58
C LYS A 6 4.85 -4.80 18.03
N ASN A 7 5.76 -5.61 18.61
CA ASN A 7 7.15 -5.71 18.13
C ASN A 7 7.24 -6.18 16.66
N LEU A 8 6.35 -7.07 16.23
CA LEU A 8 6.30 -7.53 14.84
C LEU A 8 5.82 -6.41 13.91
N THR A 9 4.81 -5.66 14.32
CA THR A 9 4.27 -4.52 13.55
C THR A 9 5.32 -3.43 13.38
N ASP A 10 6.05 -3.08 14.44
CA ASP A 10 7.13 -2.09 14.38
C ASP A 10 8.26 -2.53 13.44
N LYS A 11 8.56 -3.84 13.41
CA LYS A 11 9.54 -4.40 12.48
C LYS A 11 9.07 -4.33 11.03
N ILE A 12 7.78 -4.56 10.76
CA ILE A 12 7.18 -4.41 9.43
C ILE A 12 7.28 -2.96 8.98
N GLU A 13 6.96 -2.00 9.85
CA GLU A 13 7.07 -0.56 9.56
C GLU A 13 8.52 -0.15 9.23
N ALA A 14 9.50 -0.63 10.01
CA ALA A 14 10.91 -0.37 9.74
C ALA A 14 11.39 -0.97 8.40
N LEU A 15 10.96 -2.20 8.08
CA LEU A 15 11.26 -2.83 6.79
C LEU A 15 10.61 -2.09 5.62
N PHE A 16 9.38 -1.61 5.81
CA PHE A 16 8.65 -0.81 4.83
C PHE A 16 9.39 0.49 4.51
N GLN A 17 9.74 1.27 5.53
CA GLN A 17 10.50 2.52 5.37
C GLN A 17 11.84 2.30 4.66
N ASN A 18 12.54 1.20 4.98
CA ASN A 18 13.77 0.81 4.29
C ASN A 18 13.50 0.54 2.80
N ASN A 19 12.44 -0.23 2.49
CA ASN A 19 12.04 -0.52 1.12
C ASN A 19 11.66 0.74 0.34
N THR A 20 10.93 1.68 0.93
CA THR A 20 10.64 2.98 0.30
C THR A 20 11.93 3.73 -0.02
N SER A 21 12.88 3.79 0.92
CA SER A 21 14.18 4.44 0.68
C SER A 21 14.94 3.79 -0.48
N ILE A 22 14.93 2.45 -0.57
CA ILE A 22 15.52 1.72 -1.69
C ILE A 22 14.79 2.05 -3.00
N CYS A 23 13.46 2.08 -3.01
CA CYS A 23 12.66 2.43 -4.18
C CYS A 23 12.99 3.83 -4.70
N HIS A 24 13.09 4.83 -3.82
CA HIS A 24 13.49 6.18 -4.21
C HIS A 24 14.90 6.22 -4.83
N LYS A 25 15.85 5.46 -4.28
CA LYS A 25 17.21 5.35 -4.85
C LYS A 25 17.19 4.71 -6.24
N ILE A 26 16.43 3.63 -6.42
CA ILE A 26 16.26 2.97 -7.72
C ILE A 26 15.63 3.93 -8.72
N ASN A 27 14.55 4.64 -8.35
CA ASN A 27 13.91 5.65 -9.19
C ASN A 27 14.88 6.75 -9.63
N GLY A 28 15.70 7.26 -8.71
CA GLY A 28 16.74 8.24 -9.02
C GLY A 28 17.75 7.70 -10.03
N LYS A 29 18.26 6.48 -9.82
CA LYS A 29 19.23 5.84 -10.72
C LYS A 29 18.65 5.53 -12.11
N LEU A 30 17.40 5.08 -12.19
CA LEU A 30 16.73 4.86 -13.46
C LEU A 30 16.56 6.17 -14.25
N LYS A 31 16.23 7.27 -13.57
CA LYS A 31 16.15 8.61 -14.17
C LYS A 31 17.50 9.09 -14.71
N GLU A 32 18.58 8.91 -13.94
CA GLU A 32 19.94 9.25 -14.37
C GLU A 32 20.32 8.49 -15.66
N ILE A 33 20.14 7.17 -15.68
CA ILE A 33 20.46 6.33 -16.86
C ILE A 33 19.61 6.73 -18.07
N GLU A 34 18.34 7.05 -17.87
CA GLU A 34 17.46 7.48 -18.95
C GLU A 34 17.88 8.83 -19.55
N ALA A 35 18.28 9.79 -18.70
CA ALA A 35 18.80 11.07 -19.16
C ALA A 35 20.11 10.91 -19.95
N GLU A 36 21.02 10.04 -19.49
CA GLU A 36 22.24 9.69 -20.22
C GLU A 36 21.93 9.13 -21.61
N ILE A 37 20.98 8.19 -21.71
CA ILE A 37 20.58 7.58 -22.99
C ILE A 37 19.96 8.63 -23.92
N LYS A 38 19.09 9.52 -23.42
CA LYS A 38 18.49 10.60 -24.22
C LYS A 38 19.54 11.56 -24.80
N SER A 39 20.65 11.75 -24.11
CA SER A 39 21.76 12.61 -24.56
C SER A 39 22.79 11.90 -25.46
N ALA A 40 22.74 10.57 -25.55
CA ALA A 40 23.72 9.76 -26.27
C ALA A 40 23.23 9.33 -27.66
N ASN A 41 24.15 8.99 -28.56
CA ASN A 41 23.79 8.36 -29.83
C ASN A 41 23.33 6.91 -29.59
N THR A 42 22.02 6.69 -29.62
CA THR A 42 21.38 5.39 -29.37
C THR A 42 21.68 4.33 -30.41
N ASP A 43 22.17 4.72 -31.61
CA ASP A 43 22.51 3.77 -32.69
C ASP A 43 23.89 3.12 -32.49
N SER A 44 24.71 3.70 -31.60
CA SER A 44 25.97 3.10 -31.17
C SER A 44 25.73 1.76 -30.45
N ALA A 45 26.72 0.87 -30.49
CA ALA A 45 26.64 -0.40 -29.74
C ALA A 45 26.49 -0.14 -28.23
N GLU A 46 27.17 0.87 -27.70
CA GLU A 46 27.07 1.28 -26.30
C GLU A 46 25.65 1.80 -25.96
N GLY A 47 25.07 2.65 -26.81
CA GLY A 47 23.71 3.15 -26.64
C GLY A 47 22.66 2.04 -26.59
N ARG A 48 22.78 1.05 -27.50
CA ARG A 48 21.91 -0.14 -27.52
C ARG A 48 22.06 -1.00 -26.27
N ILE A 49 23.29 -1.22 -25.79
CA ILE A 49 23.55 -1.97 -24.55
C ILE A 49 22.89 -1.27 -23.36
N LYS A 50 23.09 0.05 -23.21
CA LYS A 50 22.48 0.84 -22.13
C LYS A 50 20.95 0.80 -22.16
N LEU A 51 20.34 0.89 -23.35
CA LEU A 51 18.89 0.79 -23.52
C LEU A 51 18.34 -0.59 -23.10
N ILE A 52 19.00 -1.67 -23.49
CA ILE A 52 18.61 -3.04 -23.10
C ILE A 52 18.73 -3.20 -21.57
N GLN A 53 19.81 -2.71 -20.97
CA GLN A 53 20.00 -2.74 -19.52
C GLN A 53 18.91 -1.95 -18.78
N LEU A 54 18.60 -0.73 -19.23
CA LEU A 54 17.54 0.10 -18.66
C LEU A 54 16.20 -0.62 -18.68
N ASN A 55 15.81 -1.18 -19.83
CA ASN A 55 14.54 -1.91 -19.96
C ASN A 55 14.51 -3.16 -19.07
N THR A 56 15.62 -3.91 -19.00
CA THR A 56 15.73 -5.08 -18.13
C THR A 56 15.57 -4.71 -16.65
N LEU A 57 16.19 -3.60 -16.21
CA LEU A 57 16.09 -3.10 -14.85
C LEU A 57 14.66 -2.62 -14.54
N LYS A 58 14.02 -1.87 -15.44
CA LYS A 58 12.62 -1.41 -15.31
C LYS A 58 11.67 -2.60 -15.14
N THR A 59 11.79 -3.64 -15.97
CA THR A 59 10.96 -4.85 -15.89
C THR A 59 11.16 -5.60 -14.57
N ARG A 60 12.42 -5.81 -14.15
CA ARG A 60 12.72 -6.50 -12.87
C ARG A 60 12.20 -5.72 -11.67
N TYR A 61 12.38 -4.39 -11.69
CA TYR A 61 11.93 -3.54 -10.61
C TYR A 61 10.40 -3.55 -10.51
N THR A 62 9.68 -3.41 -11.62
CA THR A 62 8.22 -3.50 -11.67
C THR A 62 7.70 -4.85 -11.15
N LYS A 63 8.37 -5.95 -11.50
CA LYS A 63 8.00 -7.28 -10.98
C LYS A 63 8.13 -7.37 -9.46
N ILE A 64 9.24 -6.91 -8.90
CA ILE A 64 9.48 -6.93 -7.44
C ILE A 64 8.48 -6.01 -6.74
N PHE A 65 8.21 -4.84 -7.32
CA PHE A 65 7.24 -3.89 -6.82
C PHE A 65 5.82 -4.47 -6.74
N LYS A 66 5.37 -5.16 -7.80
CA LYS A 66 4.09 -5.87 -7.82
C LYS A 66 3.99 -6.93 -6.72
N ILE A 67 5.06 -7.71 -6.50
CA ILE A 67 5.11 -8.71 -5.40
C ILE A 67 4.97 -8.02 -4.04
N ASN A 68 5.72 -6.93 -3.80
CA ASN A 68 5.63 -6.21 -2.54
C ASN A 68 4.22 -5.64 -2.28
N ASN A 69 3.56 -5.11 -3.31
CA ASN A 69 2.18 -4.63 -3.21
C ASN A 69 1.22 -5.75 -2.81
N THR A 70 1.30 -6.91 -3.46
CA THR A 70 0.45 -8.07 -3.12
C THR A 70 0.67 -8.54 -1.67
N GLU A 71 1.91 -8.57 -1.18
CA GLU A 71 2.18 -8.93 0.22
C GLU A 71 1.59 -7.91 1.21
N LEU A 72 1.63 -6.62 0.88
CA LEU A 72 1.02 -5.57 1.71
C LEU A 72 -0.51 -5.65 1.71
N GLU A 73 -1.14 -5.92 0.56
CA GLU A 73 -2.58 -6.15 0.45
C GLU A 73 -3.02 -7.38 1.27
N ASN A 74 -2.26 -8.47 1.20
CA ASN A 74 -2.51 -9.65 2.03
C ASN A 74 -2.41 -9.30 3.52
N PHE A 75 -1.39 -8.53 3.92
CA PHE A 75 -1.24 -8.10 5.31
C PHE A 75 -2.40 -7.19 5.77
N ARG A 76 -2.85 -6.26 4.92
CA ARG A 76 -4.03 -5.43 5.16
C ARG A 76 -5.29 -6.27 5.39
N ASN A 77 -5.56 -7.24 4.52
CA ASN A 77 -6.73 -8.11 4.63
C ASN A 77 -6.72 -8.92 5.93
N ILE A 78 -5.58 -9.51 6.30
CA ILE A 78 -5.42 -10.23 7.57
C ILE A 78 -5.71 -9.32 8.76
N GLN A 79 -5.26 -8.06 8.74
CA GLN A 79 -5.50 -7.14 9.85
C GLN A 79 -6.94 -6.64 9.91
N LYS A 80 -7.59 -6.46 8.76
CA LYS A 80 -9.02 -6.18 8.67
C LYS A 80 -9.84 -7.31 9.30
N GLU A 81 -9.59 -8.56 8.91
CA GLU A 81 -10.24 -9.75 9.48
C GLU A 81 -10.02 -9.86 11.00
N ASN A 82 -8.81 -9.53 11.47
CA ASN A 82 -8.51 -9.52 12.91
C ASN A 82 -9.31 -8.48 13.68
N LEU A 83 -9.52 -7.29 13.11
CA LEU A 83 -10.33 -6.24 13.71
C LEU A 83 -11.80 -6.63 13.73
N GLU A 84 -12.31 -7.17 12.62
CA GLU A 84 -13.69 -7.65 12.52
C GLU A 84 -13.98 -8.76 13.54
N ALA A 85 -13.08 -9.75 13.66
CA ALA A 85 -13.21 -10.83 14.63
C ALA A 85 -13.23 -10.31 16.08
N GLN A 86 -12.46 -9.27 16.39
CA GLN A 86 -12.47 -8.65 17.72
C GLN A 86 -13.77 -7.90 17.99
N LEU A 87 -14.28 -7.13 17.03
CA LEU A 87 -15.57 -6.45 17.14
C LEU A 87 -16.70 -7.48 17.37
N ARG A 88 -16.73 -8.54 16.56
CA ARG A 88 -17.71 -9.64 16.68
C ARG A 88 -17.64 -10.35 18.04
N ALA A 89 -16.44 -10.63 18.54
CA ALA A 89 -16.24 -11.24 19.86
C ALA A 89 -16.75 -10.36 21.02
N LYS A 90 -16.88 -9.05 20.81
CA LYS A 90 -17.43 -8.09 21.77
C LYS A 90 -18.91 -7.77 21.55
N GLY A 91 -19.58 -8.51 20.65
CA GLY A 91 -21.00 -8.35 20.35
C GLY A 91 -21.32 -7.21 19.39
N VAL A 92 -20.29 -6.55 18.83
CA VAL A 92 -20.46 -5.55 17.78
C VAL A 92 -20.52 -6.26 16.44
N ARG A 93 -21.62 -6.08 15.70
CA ARG A 93 -21.73 -6.56 14.32
C ARG A 93 -21.44 -5.40 13.39
N VAL A 94 -20.43 -5.58 12.56
CA VAL A 94 -20.04 -4.64 11.50
C VAL A 94 -20.02 -5.43 10.20
N THR A 95 -20.59 -4.86 9.16
CA THR A 95 -20.52 -5.40 7.80
C THR A 95 -19.17 -5.09 7.16
N ASP A 96 -18.81 -5.82 6.11
CA ASP A 96 -17.55 -5.59 5.42
C ASP A 96 -17.50 -4.19 4.80
N GLU A 97 -18.64 -3.72 4.29
CA GLU A 97 -18.83 -2.40 3.70
C GLU A 97 -18.72 -1.26 4.74
N GLU A 98 -19.28 -1.45 5.93
CA GLU A 98 -19.13 -0.49 7.04
C GLU A 98 -17.67 -0.40 7.50
N LEU A 99 -16.97 -1.54 7.55
CA LEU A 99 -15.57 -1.59 7.92
C LEU A 99 -14.67 -0.97 6.84
N GLU A 100 -14.98 -1.12 5.55
CA GLU A 100 -14.28 -0.41 4.47
C GLU A 100 -14.54 1.10 4.53
N SER A 101 -15.79 1.52 4.75
CA SER A 101 -16.15 2.93 4.90
C SER A 101 -15.40 3.61 6.05
N LEU A 102 -15.15 2.90 7.16
CA LEU A 102 -14.31 3.38 8.25
C LEU A 102 -12.88 3.72 7.79
N LEU A 103 -12.31 2.84 6.97
CA LEU A 103 -10.94 2.94 6.48
C LEU A 103 -10.80 4.05 5.45
N ASP A 104 -11.75 4.14 4.52
CA ASP A 104 -11.81 5.17 3.48
C ASP A 104 -11.89 6.58 4.09
N ASN A 105 -12.73 6.75 5.12
CA ASN A 105 -12.94 8.04 5.76
C ASN A 105 -11.93 8.34 6.88
N LYS A 106 -11.08 7.36 7.26
CA LYS A 106 -10.25 7.40 8.47
C LYS A 106 -11.06 7.87 9.69
N SER A 107 -12.32 7.46 9.77
CA SER A 107 -13.27 7.93 10.77
C SER A 107 -13.04 7.27 12.12
N ASP A 108 -13.57 7.88 13.17
CA ASP A 108 -13.44 7.37 14.53
C ASP A 108 -14.15 6.01 14.67
N ILE A 109 -13.42 4.99 15.15
CA ILE A 109 -13.98 3.65 15.39
C ILE A 109 -14.99 3.65 16.53
N GLN A 110 -15.04 4.74 17.32
CA GLN A 110 -16.02 4.93 18.39
C GLN A 110 -17.45 4.70 17.92
N ILE A 111 -17.80 5.06 16.67
CA ILE A 111 -19.13 4.87 16.06
C ILE A 111 -19.63 3.42 16.19
N PHE A 112 -18.73 2.44 16.16
CA PHE A 112 -19.10 1.01 16.26
C PHE A 112 -19.05 0.49 17.69
N THR A 113 -18.43 1.21 18.61
CA THR A 113 -18.21 0.79 20.00
C THR A 113 -19.09 1.53 21.01
N GLU A 114 -19.98 2.42 20.57
CA GLU A 114 -20.88 3.20 21.45
C GLU A 114 -21.73 2.33 22.39
N ASN A 115 -22.09 1.11 21.96
CA ASN A 115 -22.87 0.16 22.76
C ASN A 115 -22.05 -0.57 23.84
N ILE A 116 -20.73 -0.42 23.87
CA ILE A 116 -19.86 -0.99 24.91
C ILE A 116 -19.92 -0.06 26.12
N ILE A 117 -20.64 -0.47 27.16
CA ILE A 117 -20.77 0.30 28.41
C ILE A 117 -19.39 0.46 29.07
N ALA A 118 -18.77 1.63 28.91
CA ALA A 118 -17.40 1.95 29.35
C ALA A 118 -17.23 2.15 30.87
N GLU A 119 -18.24 1.78 31.67
CA GLU A 119 -18.27 2.02 33.11
C GLU A 119 -17.35 1.06 33.89
N THR A 120 -17.02 -0.10 33.32
CA THR A 120 -16.10 -1.07 33.94
C THR A 120 -14.66 -0.90 33.45
N GLN A 121 -13.69 -1.21 34.31
CA GLN A 121 -12.27 -1.22 33.94
C GLN A 121 -11.99 -2.23 32.80
N GLU A 122 -12.79 -3.29 32.72
CA GLU A 122 -12.72 -4.29 31.65
C GLU A 122 -13.18 -3.71 30.31
N ALA A 123 -14.30 -2.98 30.27
CA ALA A 123 -14.79 -2.32 29.07
C ALA A 123 -13.77 -1.29 28.53
N LYS A 124 -13.14 -0.50 29.41
CA LYS A 124 -12.07 0.44 29.02
C LYS A 124 -10.88 -0.26 28.38
N ARG A 125 -10.47 -1.40 28.93
CA ARG A 125 -9.36 -2.19 28.35
C ARG A 125 -9.73 -2.77 26.99
N ILE A 126 -10.97 -3.20 26.81
CA ILE A 126 -11.48 -3.72 25.54
C ILE A 126 -11.46 -2.63 24.46
N LEU A 127 -11.96 -1.44 24.79
CA LEU A 127 -11.96 -0.30 23.87
C LEU A 127 -10.53 0.08 23.46
N ALA A 128 -9.59 0.08 24.41
CA ALA A 128 -8.19 0.37 24.11
C ALA A 128 -7.55 -0.65 23.16
N ASP A 129 -7.90 -1.95 23.27
CA ASP A 129 -7.40 -2.99 22.36
C ASP A 129 -7.97 -2.81 20.94
N ILE A 130 -9.27 -2.53 20.83
CA ILE A 130 -9.94 -2.24 19.55
C ILE A 130 -9.31 -1.02 18.87
N GLU A 131 -9.12 0.07 19.62
CA GLU A 131 -8.48 1.29 19.13
C GLU A 131 -7.05 1.03 18.64
N GLU A 132 -6.26 0.27 19.38
CA GLU A 132 -4.89 -0.06 18.98
C GLU A 132 -4.87 -0.89 17.68
N ARG A 133 -5.81 -1.82 17.49
CA ARG A 133 -5.93 -2.56 16.21
C ARG A 133 -6.36 -1.68 15.06
N HIS A 134 -7.30 -0.77 15.30
CA HIS A 134 -7.70 0.20 14.30
C HIS A 134 -6.51 1.06 13.85
N GLN A 135 -5.71 1.56 14.80
CA GLN A 135 -4.49 2.30 14.48
C GLN A 135 -3.47 1.48 13.68
N GLN A 136 -3.30 0.19 14.00
CA GLN A 136 -2.45 -0.70 13.22
C GLN A 136 -2.93 -0.85 11.77
N LEU A 137 -4.24 -0.98 11.57
CA LEU A 137 -4.85 -1.07 10.24
C LEU A 137 -4.67 0.24 9.45
N LEU A 138 -4.89 1.39 10.08
CA LEU A 138 -4.65 2.70 9.47
C LEU A 138 -3.19 2.93 9.06
N LYS A 139 -2.23 2.41 9.83
CA LYS A 139 -0.82 2.43 9.44
C LYS A 139 -0.59 1.67 8.13
N ILE A 140 -1.22 0.51 7.96
CA ILE A 140 -1.10 -0.30 6.75
C ILE A 140 -1.75 0.39 5.56
N GLU A 141 -2.90 1.04 5.75
CA GLU A 141 -3.50 1.90 4.72
C GLU A 141 -2.54 3.01 4.28
N SER A 142 -1.85 3.65 5.22
CA SER A 142 -0.84 4.66 4.89
C SER A 142 0.33 4.06 4.10
N MET A 143 0.78 2.87 4.45
CA MET A 143 1.84 2.16 3.69
C MET A 143 1.37 1.84 2.26
N LEU A 144 0.14 1.38 2.08
CA LEU A 144 -0.44 1.12 0.74
C LEU A 144 -0.56 2.41 -0.10
N LEU A 145 -0.90 3.54 0.52
CA LEU A 145 -0.90 4.84 -0.16
C LEU A 145 0.51 5.26 -0.59
N GLU A 146 1.53 5.04 0.24
CA GLU A 146 2.92 5.36 -0.12
C GLU A 146 3.44 4.48 -1.25
N VAL A 147 3.08 3.19 -1.28
CA VAL A 147 3.36 2.31 -2.44
C VAL A 147 2.65 2.81 -3.70
N ARG A 148 1.41 3.29 -3.59
CA ARG A 148 0.69 3.89 -4.73
C ARG A 148 1.47 5.10 -5.29
N ASP A 149 1.99 5.98 -4.43
CA ASP A 149 2.77 7.14 -4.85
C ASP A 149 4.11 6.76 -5.50
N LEU A 150 4.78 5.72 -4.97
CA LEU A 150 5.99 5.17 -5.59
C LEU A 150 5.68 4.55 -6.97
N PHE A 151 4.53 3.90 -7.12
CA PHE A 151 4.12 3.34 -8.40
C PHE A 151 3.89 4.42 -9.45
N LEU A 152 3.25 5.54 -9.09
CA LEU A 152 3.06 6.67 -10.01
C LEU A 152 4.40 7.24 -10.50
N GLN A 153 5.40 7.32 -9.61
CA GLN A 153 6.75 7.76 -9.99
C GLN A 153 7.41 6.80 -10.99
N MET A 154 7.16 5.49 -10.87
CA MET A 154 7.63 4.49 -11.82
C MET A 154 6.85 4.52 -13.14
N ALA A 155 5.54 4.67 -13.10
CA ALA A 155 4.69 4.70 -14.29
C ALA A 155 5.08 5.85 -15.24
N ILE A 156 5.47 7.00 -14.68
CA ILE A 156 6.03 8.13 -15.44
C ILE A 156 7.35 7.75 -16.14
N LEU A 157 8.15 6.85 -15.56
CA LEU A 157 9.40 6.37 -16.16
C LEU A 157 9.19 5.29 -17.23
N VAL A 158 8.01 4.70 -17.34
CA VAL A 158 7.70 3.63 -18.31
C VAL A 158 6.83 4.20 -19.43
N GLU A 159 7.22 5.34 -20.03
CA GLU A 159 6.49 6.15 -21.04
C GLU A 159 5.93 5.40 -22.28
N ALA A 160 5.96 4.06 -22.36
CA ALA A 160 5.19 3.27 -23.30
C ALA A 160 4.96 1.85 -22.78
N GLN A 161 3.84 1.59 -22.09
CA GLN A 161 3.16 0.31 -22.26
C GLN A 161 1.66 0.42 -21.96
N VAL A 162 0.93 0.74 -23.01
CA VAL A 162 -0.54 0.59 -23.18
C VAL A 162 -1.03 -0.82 -22.76
N ILE A 163 -0.13 -1.78 -22.52
CA ILE A 163 -0.41 -3.15 -22.09
C ILE A 163 -0.51 -3.29 -20.55
N ASP A 164 0.24 -2.51 -19.77
CA ASP A 164 0.16 -2.57 -18.29
C ASP A 164 -1.02 -1.73 -17.74
N CYS A 165 -1.46 -0.70 -18.46
CA CYS A 165 -2.69 0.04 -18.10
C CYS A 165 -3.96 -0.82 -18.19
N PHE A 166 -4.00 -1.79 -19.11
CA PHE A 166 -5.12 -2.75 -19.20
C PHE A 166 -5.13 -3.75 -18.04
N LEU A 167 -3.97 -4.08 -17.47
CA LEU A 167 -3.86 -4.94 -16.29
C LEU A 167 -4.20 -4.20 -14.99
N MET A 168 -4.05 -2.87 -14.97
CA MET A 168 -4.54 -2.03 -13.87
C MET A 168 -6.06 -1.94 -13.84
N ALA A 169 -6.76 -2.01 -14.97
CA ALA A 169 -8.23 -2.05 -15.00
C ALA A 169 -8.81 -3.30 -14.29
N SER A 170 -8.01 -4.36 -14.13
CA SER A 170 -8.41 -5.59 -13.44
C SER A 170 -7.97 -5.66 -11.98
N VAL A 171 -6.95 -4.87 -11.59
CA VAL A 171 -6.34 -4.91 -10.23
C VAL A 171 -6.76 -3.70 -9.39
N ILE A 172 -7.14 -2.59 -10.02
CA ILE A 172 -7.85 -1.49 -9.37
C ILE A 172 -9.29 -1.95 -9.23
N VAL A 173 -9.56 -2.63 -8.12
CA VAL A 173 -10.92 -2.93 -7.69
C VAL A 173 -11.76 -1.67 -7.82
N PHE A 174 -12.87 -1.87 -8.52
CA PHE A 174 -13.91 -0.93 -8.88
C PHE A 174 -14.71 -0.44 -7.66
N THR A 175 -14.04 -0.07 -6.57
CA THR A 175 -14.69 0.53 -5.39
C THR A 175 -13.82 1.67 -4.86
N HIS A 176 -14.25 2.89 -5.14
CA HIS A 176 -14.05 4.05 -4.25
C HIS A 176 -12.87 5.01 -4.46
N CYS A 177 -12.44 5.29 -5.70
CA CYS A 177 -11.76 6.58 -5.95
C CYS A 177 -12.15 7.25 -7.29
N PRO A 178 -13.11 8.20 -7.28
CA PRO A 178 -13.52 8.93 -8.49
C PRO A 178 -12.46 9.92 -9.01
N ILE A 179 -11.33 10.09 -8.31
CA ILE A 179 -10.29 11.07 -8.68
C ILE A 179 -9.44 10.58 -9.88
N PHE A 180 -9.35 9.26 -10.11
CA PHE A 180 -8.57 8.71 -11.22
C PHE A 180 -9.29 8.65 -12.56
N PHE A 181 -10.61 8.86 -12.58
CA PHE A 181 -11.39 8.82 -13.83
C PHE A 181 -11.11 10.04 -14.74
N PHE A 182 -10.59 11.14 -14.18
CA PHE A 182 -10.43 12.40 -14.91
C PHE A 182 -9.09 12.57 -15.64
N PHE A 183 -8.10 11.70 -15.41
CA PHE A 183 -6.78 11.82 -16.05
C PHE A 183 -6.59 10.93 -17.28
N PHE A 184 -7.57 10.08 -17.60
CA PHE A 184 -7.49 9.08 -18.67
C PHE A 184 -8.68 9.14 -19.67
N CYS A 185 -9.32 10.31 -19.81
CA CYS A 185 -10.18 10.65 -20.94
C CYS A 185 -9.49 11.71 -21.80
#